data_AF-A0A7V9ZWL8-F1
#
_entry.id   AF-A0A7V9ZWL8-F1
#
_cell.length_a   1.000
_cell.length_b   1.000
_cell.length_c   1.000
_cell.angle_alpha   90.00
_cell.angle_beta   90.00
_cell.angle_gamma   90.00
#
_symmetry.space_group_name_H-M   'P 1'
#
loop_
_entity.id
_entity.type
_entity.pdbx_description
1 polymer ?
#
loop_
_entity_poly.entity_id
_entity_poly.type
_entity_poly.pdbx_seq_one_letter_code
_entity_poly.pdbx_strand_id
1 'polypeptide(L)' 'AELGGILGLAAGTVLDRFERGDLPGIRLYGRKGGPVRFRLSEIEELLESWHVEAVRRPAGVP' A
#
# COMPACT_ATOMS: atom_id res chain seq x y z
N ALA A 1 -7.66 10.82 0.90
CA ALA A 1 -8.91 10.55 0.15
C ALA A 1 -8.59 10.00 -1.23
N GLU A 2 -7.74 10.67 -2.02
CA GLU A 2 -7.40 10.28 -3.40
C GLU A 2 -6.88 8.84 -3.57
N LEU A 3 -5.82 8.43 -2.86
CA LEU A 3 -5.29 7.07 -2.95
C LEU A 3 -6.31 5.99 -2.55
N GLY A 4 -7.15 6.26 -1.55
CA GLY A 4 -8.22 5.34 -1.15
C GLY A 4 -9.23 5.11 -2.28
N GLY A 5 -9.56 6.15 -3.05
CA GLY A 5 -10.39 6.02 -4.24
C GLY A 5 -9.76 5.14 -5.32
N ILE A 6 -8.45 5.27 -5.54
CA ILE A 6 -7.70 4.47 -6.52
C ILE A 6 -7.66 2.99 -6.11
N LEU A 7 -7.39 2.71 -4.84
CA LEU A 7 -7.26 1.35 -4.31
C LEU A 7 -8.60 0.69 -3.95
N GLY A 8 -9.72 1.42 -4.03
CA GLY A 8 -11.00 0.95 -3.52
C GLY A 8 -11.02 0.73 -2.00
N LEU A 9 -10.16 1.43 -1.25
CA LEU A 9 -10.01 1.30 0.20
C LEU A 9 -10.53 2.55 0.92
N ALA A 10 -11.08 2.35 2.12
CA ALA A 10 -11.40 3.46 3.00
C ALA A 10 -10.10 4.23 3.36
N ALA A 11 -10.19 5.56 3.47
CA ALA A 11 -9.02 6.38 3.79
C ALA A 11 -8.35 5.99 5.12
N GLY A 12 -9.14 5.56 6.11
CA GLY A 12 -8.62 5.03 7.38
C GLY A 12 -7.80 3.75 7.20
N THR A 13 -8.22 2.84 6.31
CA THR A 13 -7.49 1.61 5.99
C THR A 13 -6.17 1.90 5.30
N VAL A 14 -6.12 2.90 4.41
CA VAL A 14 -4.87 3.33 3.76
C VAL A 14 -3.89 3.88 4.80
N LEU A 15 -4.38 4.70 5.74
CA LEU A 15 -3.55 5.23 6.82
C LEU A 15 -3.07 4.13 7.78
N ASP A 16 -3.93 3.19 8.16
CA ASP A 16 -3.54 2.05 9.01
C ASP A 16 -2.38 1.26 8.39
N ARG A 17 -2.49 0.91 7.10
CA ARG A 17 -1.43 0.21 6.37
C ARG A 17 -0.13 1.01 6.32
N PHE A 18 -0.21 2.32 6.13
CA PHE A 18 0.96 3.19 6.21
C PHE A 18 1.61 3.19 7.61
N GLU A 19 0.81 3.33 8.68
CA GLU A 19 1.33 3.31 10.06
C GLU A 19 1.97 1.97 10.42
N ARG A 20 1.52 0.88 9.79
CA ARG A 20 2.09 -0.47 9.94
C ARG A 20 3.34 -0.72 9.08
N GLY A 21 3.64 0.16 8.13
CA GLY A 21 4.76 0.01 7.19
C GLY A 21 4.43 -0.83 5.95
N ASP A 22 3.16 -1.20 5.76
CA ASP A 22 2.70 -2.00 4.61
C ASP A 22 2.51 -1.15 3.33
N LEU A 23 2.43 0.18 3.45
CA LEU A 23 2.34 1.10 2.31
C LEU A 23 3.42 2.18 2.39
N PRO A 24 4.16 2.45 1.28
CA PRO A 24 5.13 3.53 1.23
C PRO A 24 4.42 4.89 1.25
N GLY A 25 4.92 5.81 2.06
CA GLY A 25 4.36 7.16 2.17
C GLY A 25 5.28 8.10 2.95
N ILE A 26 5.07 9.40 2.78
CA ILE A 26 5.87 10.43 3.46
C ILE A 26 4.94 11.28 4.32
N ARG A 27 5.29 11.38 5.61
CA ARG A 27 4.60 12.27 6.53
C ARG A 27 5.17 13.68 6.43
N LEU A 28 4.34 14.65 6.06
CA LEU A 28 4.82 16.00 5.68
C LEU A 28 5.37 16.85 6.83
N TYR A 29 5.04 16.52 8.07
CA TYR A 29 5.44 17.31 9.23
C TYR A 29 6.00 16.45 10.37
N GLY A 30 6.32 15.17 10.11
CA GLY A 30 6.87 14.24 11.10
C GLY A 30 5.99 13.92 12.32
N ARG A 31 4.83 14.56 12.48
CA ARG A 31 3.91 14.38 13.62
C ARG A 31 2.91 13.28 13.34
N LYS A 32 2.81 12.28 14.22
CA LYS A 32 1.78 11.22 14.15
C LYS A 32 0.38 11.84 14.01
N GLY A 33 -0.44 11.30 13.10
CA GLY A 33 -1.75 11.85 12.76
C GLY A 33 -1.74 13.04 11.78
N GLY A 34 -0.56 13.55 11.41
CA GLY A 34 -0.42 14.57 10.38
C GLY A 34 -0.64 14.02 8.96
N PRO A 35 -0.80 14.90 7.96
CA PRO A 35 -1.04 14.52 6.58
C PRO A 35 0.10 13.66 6.01
N VAL A 36 -0.30 12.61 5.30
CA VAL A 36 0.58 11.66 4.63
C VAL A 36 0.40 11.84 3.12
N ARG A 37 1.50 11.97 2.39
CA ARG A 37 1.50 11.91 0.92
C ARG A 37 1.96 10.55 0.46
N PHE A 38 1.31 10.08 -0.58
CA PHE A 38 1.63 8.84 -1.25
C PHE A 38 2.05 9.19 -2.67
N ARG A 39 3.16 8.61 -3.13
CA ARG A 39 3.55 8.69 -4.55
C ARG A 39 2.93 7.50 -5.25
N LEU A 40 2.12 7.76 -6.27
CA LEU A 40 1.39 6.72 -6.97
C LEU A 40 2.34 5.65 -7.53
N SER A 41 3.47 6.05 -8.12
CA SER A 41 4.48 5.13 -8.67
C SER A 41 5.00 4.13 -7.64
N GLU A 42 5.31 4.56 -6.41
CA GLU A 42 5.80 3.65 -5.35
C GLU A 42 4.71 2.65 -4.90
N ILE A 43 3.45 3.07 -4.97
CA ILE A 43 2.32 2.19 -4.67
C ILE A 43 2.14 1.16 -5.78
N GLU A 44 2.21 1.58 -7.04
CA GLU A 44 2.12 0.69 -8.20
C GLU A 44 3.27 -0.34 -8.20
N GLU A 45 4.51 0.09 -7.94
CA GLU A 45 5.67 -0.80 -7.81
C GLU A 45 5.49 -1.83 -6.69
N LEU A 46 4.97 -1.41 -5.54
CA LEU A 46 4.67 -2.33 -4.42
C LEU A 46 3.58 -3.35 -4.80
N LEU A 47 2.49 -2.88 -5.44
CA LEU A 47 1.40 -3.76 -5.86
C LEU A 47 1.84 -4.76 -6.91
N GLU A 48 2.70 -4.35 -7.84
CA GLU A 48 3.32 -5.25 -8.81
C GLU A 48 4.17 -6.31 -8.11
N SER A 49 4.96 -5.94 -7.11
CA SER A 49 5.73 -6.91 -6.31
C SER A 49 4.85 -7.96 -5.63
N TRP A 50 3.66 -7.57 -5.14
CA TRP A 50 2.73 -8.53 -4.50
C TRP A 50 2.08 -9.48 -5.51
N HIS A 51 1.91 -9.04 -6.76
CA HIS A 51 1.36 -9.89 -7.82
C HIS A 51 2.29 -11.08 -8.12
N VAL A 52 3.60 -10.90 -8.02
CA VAL A 52 4.59 -11.96 -8.34
C VAL A 52 4.59 -13.08 -7.30
N GLU A 53 4.27 -12.80 -6.03
CA GLU A 53 4.19 -13.82 -4.98
C GLU A 53 2.92 -14.67 -5.06
N ALA A 54 1.79 -14.11 -5.49
CA ALA A 54 0.50 -14.81 -5.55
C ALA A 54 0.48 -16.00 -6.55
N VAL A 55 1.39 -16.01 -7.54
CA VAL A 55 1.48 -17.05 -8.57
C VAL A 55 2.36 -18.24 -8.16
N ARG A 56 3.07 -18.17 -7.03
CA ARG A 56 3.77 -19.35 -6.46
C ARG A 56 2.84 -20.21 -5.60
N ARG A 57 1.69 -20.62 -6.14
CA ARG A 57 1.03 -21.83 -5.60
C ARG A 57 1.88 -23.01 -6.10
N PRO A 58 2.45 -23.87 -5.23
CA PRO A 58 3.05 -25.10 -5.72
C PRO A 58 1.92 -25.86 -6.42
N ALA A 59 2.02 -25.98 -7.74
CA ALA A 59 1.22 -26.94 -8.47
C ALA A 59 1.49 -28.28 -7.77
N GLY A 60 0.46 -28.84 -7.16
CA GLY A 60 0.52 -30.18 -6.59
C GLY A 60 1.09 -31.09 -7.66
N VAL A 61 2.27 -31.64 -7.36
CA VAL A 61 2.93 -32.71 -8.10
C VAL A 61 2.02 -33.95 -7.96
N PRO A 62 2.01 -34.83 -8.98
CA PRO A 62 0.84 -35.51 -9.56
C PRO A 62 0.08 -36.49 -8.66
#